data_AF-K0IMB3-F1
#
_entry.id   AF-K0IMB3-F1
#
_cell.length_a   1.000
_cell.length_b   1.000
_cell.length_c   1.000
_cell.angle_alpha   90.00
_cell.angle_beta   90.00
_cell.angle_gamma   90.00
#
_symmetry.space_group_name_H-M   'P 1'
#
loop_
_entity.id
_entity.type
_entity.pdbx_description
1 polymer ?
#
loop_
_entity_poly.entity_id
_entity_poly.type
_entity_poly.pdbx_seq_one_letter_code
_entity_poly.pdbx_strand_id
1 'polypeptide(L)'
;MSKKEFSCEEPVSAERLKIAFDKSLSILGQSSKEALLHDLQNKGIDLDGTNPYSFKQIEQALENILGEDATELLIQRWWKALEE
;
A
#
# COMPACT_ATOMS: atom_id res chain seq x y z
N MET A 1 11.57 -23.25 5.93
CA MET A 1 10.85 -22.02 6.27
C MET A 1 9.92 -21.73 5.11
N SER A 2 8.61 -21.99 5.25
CA SER A 2 7.65 -21.69 4.18
C SER A 2 7.59 -20.18 3.99
N LYS A 3 7.94 -19.71 2.80
CA LYS A 3 7.56 -18.35 2.37
C LYS A 3 6.04 -18.32 2.40
N LYS A 4 5.49 -17.48 3.26
CA LYS A 4 4.04 -17.27 3.33
C LYS A 4 3.70 -16.45 2.09
N GLU A 5 3.22 -17.12 1.04
CA GLU A 5 2.65 -16.44 -0.12
C GLU A 5 1.39 -15.73 0.37
N PHE A 6 1.45 -14.40 0.49
CA PHE A 6 0.26 -13.62 0.80
C PHE A 6 -0.70 -13.73 -0.40
N SER A 7 -2.00 -13.80 -0.15
CA SER A 7 -3.01 -13.65 -1.20
C SER A 7 -3.34 -12.17 -1.36
N CYS A 8 -3.56 -11.69 -2.59
CA CYS A 8 -4.03 -10.31 -2.83
C CYS A 8 -5.37 -10.00 -2.13
N GLU A 9 -6.12 -11.01 -1.73
CA GLU A 9 -7.39 -10.86 -1.02
C GLU A 9 -7.27 -11.03 0.51
N GLU A 10 -6.12 -11.49 1.03
CA GLU A 10 -5.92 -11.63 2.48
C GLU A 10 -5.76 -10.23 3.13
N PRO A 11 -6.56 -9.90 4.16
CA PRO A 11 -6.40 -8.63 4.86
C PRO A 11 -5.07 -8.55 5.61
N VAL A 12 -4.35 -7.44 5.42
CA VAL A 12 -3.12 -7.10 6.13
C VAL A 12 -3.43 -5.90 7.06
N SER A 13 -2.91 -5.93 8.28
CA SER A 13 -3.07 -4.81 9.23
C SER A 13 -2.55 -3.49 8.64
N ALA A 14 -3.27 -2.39 8.86
CA ALA A 14 -2.88 -1.04 8.48
C ALA A 14 -1.43 -0.69 8.87
N GLU A 15 -0.98 -1.03 10.08
CA GLU A 15 0.40 -0.80 10.54
C GLU A 15 1.45 -1.46 9.62
N ARG A 16 1.29 -2.75 9.31
CA ARG A 16 2.20 -3.47 8.41
C ARG A 16 2.20 -2.86 7.00
N LEU A 17 1.02 -2.47 6.51
CA LEU A 17 0.89 -1.79 5.23
C LEU A 17 1.60 -0.43 5.26
N LYS A 18 1.43 0.36 6.33
CA LYS A 18 2.11 1.66 6.51
C LYS A 18 3.62 1.52 6.49
N ILE A 19 4.17 0.55 7.22
CA ILE A 19 5.62 0.27 7.23
C ILE A 19 6.11 -0.05 5.81
N ALA A 20 5.39 -0.91 5.10
CA ALA A 20 5.79 -1.31 3.77
C ALA A 20 5.59 -0.18 2.74
N PHE A 21 4.63 0.72 2.95
CA PHE A 21 4.43 1.94 2.17
C PHE A 21 5.61 2.89 2.33
N ASP A 22 6.01 3.13 3.58
CA ASP A 22 7.12 4.04 3.88
C ASP A 22 8.46 3.49 3.35
N LYS A 23 8.65 2.16 3.37
CA LYS A 23 9.77 1.48 2.73
C LYS A 23 9.74 1.62 1.20
N SER A 24 8.61 1.29 0.57
CA SER A 24 8.47 1.23 -0.90
C SER A 24 8.60 2.60 -1.57
N LEU A 25 8.22 3.65 -0.83
CA LEU A 25 8.29 5.04 -1.24
C LEU A 25 9.43 5.81 -0.58
N SER A 26 10.43 5.13 -0.01
CA SER A 26 11.60 5.78 0.62
C SER A 26 12.38 6.70 -0.32
N ILE A 27 12.30 6.44 -1.64
CA ILE A 27 12.88 7.29 -2.68
C ILE A 27 12.08 8.57 -2.96
N LEU A 28 10.80 8.59 -2.56
CA LEU A 28 9.95 9.77 -2.70
C LEU A 28 10.19 10.71 -1.51
N GLY A 29 10.12 12.01 -1.79
CA GLY A 29 10.15 13.02 -0.74
C GLY A 29 8.98 12.86 0.23
N GLN A 30 9.16 13.32 1.47
CA GLN A 30 8.16 13.21 2.53
C GLN A 30 6.80 13.78 2.11
N SER A 31 6.79 14.94 1.44
CA SER A 31 5.56 15.58 0.98
C SER A 31 4.78 14.75 -0.05
N SER A 32 5.46 14.00 -0.91
CA SER A 32 4.79 13.10 -1.87
C SER A 32 4.15 11.90 -1.17
N LYS A 33 4.79 11.38 -0.13
CA LYS A 33 4.23 10.30 0.69
C LYS A 33 2.99 10.76 1.45
N GLU A 34 3.04 11.94 2.07
CA GLU A 34 1.90 12.53 2.79
C GLU A 34 0.72 12.81 1.86
N ALA A 35 0.96 13.34 0.66
CA ALA A 35 -0.09 13.53 -0.33
C ALA A 35 -0.76 12.21 -0.71
N LEU A 36 0.01 11.16 -0.99
CA LEU A 36 -0.55 9.86 -1.35
C LEU A 36 -1.30 9.18 -0.20
N LEU A 37 -0.84 9.34 1.05
CA LEU A 37 -1.58 8.87 2.24
C LEU A 37 -2.91 9.58 2.38
N HIS A 38 -2.92 10.91 2.21
CA HIS A 38 -4.14 11.70 2.24
C HIS A 38 -5.11 11.29 1.12
N ASP A 39 -4.62 11.02 -0.09
CA ASP A 39 -5.45 10.55 -1.20
C ASP A 39 -6.02 9.15 -0.94
N LEU A 40 -5.23 8.23 -0.36
CA LEU A 40 -5.69 6.92 0.09
C LEU A 40 -6.77 7.04 1.18
N GLN A 41 -6.60 7.94 2.15
CA GLN A 41 -7.60 8.22 3.17
C GLN A 41 -8.91 8.74 2.56
N ASN A 42 -8.83 9.61 1.55
CA ASN A 42 -10.01 10.07 0.79
C ASN A 42 -10.71 8.94 0.01
N LYS A 43 -10.02 7.82 -0.23
CA LYS A 43 -10.58 6.58 -0.80
C LYS A 43 -11.01 5.56 0.27
N GLY A 44 -10.94 5.92 1.55
CA GLY A 44 -11.34 5.04 2.67
C GLY A 44 -10.25 4.08 3.16
N ILE A 45 -9.01 4.25 2.69
CA ILE A 45 -7.85 3.48 3.13
C ILE A 45 -7.05 4.34 4.13
N ASP A 46 -7.26 4.11 5.42
CA ASP A 46 -6.54 4.79 6.49
C ASP A 46 -5.45 3.88 7.07
N LEU A 47 -4.21 4.10 6.63
CA LEU A 47 -3.05 3.31 7.06
C LEU A 47 -2.53 3.69 8.46
N ASP A 48 -2.95 4.83 8.99
CA ASP A 48 -2.64 5.23 10.38
C ASP A 48 -3.72 4.71 11.36
N GLY A 49 -4.79 4.08 10.83
CA GLY A 49 -5.88 3.50 11.59
C GLY A 49 -5.67 2.04 11.99
N THR A 50 -6.74 1.39 12.48
CA THR A 50 -6.71 -0.01 12.95
C THR A 50 -7.28 -1.02 11.95
N ASN A 51 -7.94 -0.55 10.89
CA ASN A 51 -8.64 -1.42 9.96
C ASN A 51 -7.64 -2.19 9.06
N PRO A 52 -7.80 -3.50 8.88
CA PRO A 52 -7.00 -4.23 7.92
C PRO A 52 -7.52 -4.02 6.49
N TYR A 53 -6.61 -4.08 5.51
CA TYR A 53 -6.92 -3.93 4.09
C TYR A 53 -6.24 -5.02 3.27
N SER A 54 -6.89 -5.45 2.20
CA SER A 54 -6.28 -6.33 1.21
C SER A 54 -5.56 -5.54 0.11
N PHE A 55 -4.62 -6.16 -0.58
CA PHE A 55 -3.93 -5.51 -1.70
C PHE A 55 -4.87 -5.12 -2.82
N LYS A 56 -5.91 -5.92 -3.07
CA LYS A 56 -6.95 -5.58 -4.05
C LYS A 56 -7.66 -4.25 -3.72
N GLN A 57 -7.93 -3.99 -2.44
CA GLN A 57 -8.55 -2.72 -2.03
C GLN A 57 -7.58 -1.54 -2.24
N ILE A 58 -6.31 -1.74 -1.94
CA ILE A 58 -5.26 -0.73 -2.10
C ILE A 58 -5.02 -0.46 -3.59
N GLU A 59 -4.91 -1.50 -4.42
CA GLU A 59 -4.74 -1.43 -5.87
C GLU A 59 -5.88 -0.63 -6.50
N GLN A 60 -7.12 -0.98 -6.20
CA GLN A 60 -8.29 -0.22 -6.66
C GLN A 60 -8.26 1.25 -6.22
N ALA A 61 -7.83 1.54 -4.99
CA ALA A 61 -7.70 2.91 -4.52
C ALA A 61 -6.61 3.68 -5.28
N LEU A 62 -5.45 3.06 -5.49
CA LEU A 62 -4.31 3.64 -6.19
C LEU A 62 -4.59 3.85 -7.69
N GLU A 63 -5.26 2.91 -8.36
CA GLU A 63 -5.66 3.03 -9.77
C GLU A 63 -6.52 4.29 -9.97
N ASN A 64 -7.42 4.56 -9.02
CA ASN A 64 -8.27 5.75 -9.02
C ASN A 64 -7.51 7.06 -8.73
N ILE A 65 -6.30 7.01 -8.19
CA ILE A 65 -5.48 8.18 -7.84
C ILE A 65 -4.43 8.45 -8.93
N LEU A 66 -3.75 7.40 -9.41
CA LEU A 66 -2.54 7.50 -10.23
C LEU A 66 -2.68 6.91 -11.64
N GLY A 67 -3.74 6.14 -11.90
CA GLY A 67 -3.89 5.31 -13.09
C GLY A 67 -3.22 3.93 -12.95
N GLU A 68 -3.49 3.06 -13.92
CA GLU A 68 -3.11 1.63 -13.92
C GLU A 68 -1.59 1.42 -13.88
N ASP A 69 -0.85 1.99 -14.84
CA ASP A 69 0.61 1.80 -14.97
C ASP A 69 1.39 2.20 -13.70
N ALA A 70 1.03 3.34 -13.11
CA ALA A 70 1.67 3.83 -11.89
C ALA A 70 1.32 2.96 -10.68
N THR A 71 0.10 2.41 -10.66
CA THR A 71 -0.36 1.54 -9.58
C THR A 71 0.34 0.21 -9.59
N GLU A 72 0.49 -0.42 -10.76
CA GLU A 72 1.18 -1.70 -10.89
C GLU A 72 2.59 -1.63 -10.29
N LEU A 73 3.34 -0.58 -10.63
CA LEU A 73 4.68 -0.37 -10.11
C LEU A 73 4.71 -0.21 -8.57
N LEU A 74 3.76 0.56 -8.02
CA LEU A 74 3.69 0.79 -6.57
C LEU A 74 3.28 -0.46 -5.81
N ILE A 75 2.28 -1.18 -6.30
CA ILE A 75 1.79 -2.43 -5.70
C ILE A 75 2.90 -3.48 -5.67
N GLN A 76 3.65 -3.66 -6.77
CA GLN A 76 4.78 -4.60 -6.80
C GLN A 76 5.86 -4.25 -5.77
N ARG A 77 6.21 -2.97 -5.63
CA ARG A 77 7.19 -2.53 -4.63
C ARG A 77 6.69 -2.70 -3.20
N TRP A 78 5.42 -2.41 -2.97
CA TRP A 78 4.79 -2.49 -1.65
C TRP A 78 4.63 -3.94 -1.20
N TRP A 79 4.25 -4.83 -2.12
CA TRP A 79 4.22 -6.27 -1.90
C TRP A 79 5.58 -6.80 -1.47
N LYS A 80 6.62 -6.48 -2.24
CA LYS A 80 8.01 -6.87 -1.92
C LYS A 80 8.43 -6.38 -0.54
N ALA A 81 8.08 -5.15 -0.17
CA ALA A 81 8.41 -4.57 1.13
C ALA A 81 7.71 -5.23 2.33
N LEU A 82 6.63 -6.00 2.11
CA LEU A 82 5.97 -6.79 3.15
C LEU A 82 6.57 -8.18 3.35
N GLU A 83 7.22 -8.73 2.33
CA GLU A 83 7.92 -10.01 2.40
C GLU A 83 9.30 -9.89 3.08
N GLU A 84 9.86 -8.67 3.13
CA GLU A 84 11.15 -8.31 3.74
C GLU A 84 11.03 -7.80 5.19
#